data_AF-A0A1G4TKB5-F1
#
_entry.id   AF-A0A1G4TKB5-F1
#
_cell.length_a   1.000
_cell.length_b   1.000
_cell.length_c   1.000
_cell.angle_alpha   90.00
_cell.angle_beta   90.00
_cell.angle_gamma   90.00
#
_symmetry.space_group_name_H-M   'P 1'
#
loop_
_entity.id
_entity.type
_entity.pdbx_description
1 polymer ?
#
loop_
_entity_poly.entity_id
_entity_poly.type
_entity_poly.pdbx_seq_one_letter_code
_entity_poly.pdbx_strand_id
1 'polypeptide(L)'
;MTERGILTTIRAAQFLAIVISALALIPSGAHLAALPNKIALPQSEYFTVQAIYDGWAILGLLWVAAVAINALLAVIVRSQKWPLGFP
;
A
#
# COMPACT_ATOMS: atom_id res chain seq x y z
N MET A 1 29.00 -8.30 3.52
CA MET A 1 27.74 -8.71 4.19
C MET A 1 27.64 -10.22 4.12
N THR A 2 27.21 -10.87 5.21
CA THR A 2 26.95 -12.31 5.23
C THR A 2 25.65 -12.62 4.47
N GLU A 3 25.54 -13.84 3.92
CA GLU A 3 24.35 -14.31 3.19
C GLU A 3 23.06 -14.17 4.02
N ARG A 4 23.14 -14.52 5.32
CA ARG A 4 22.06 -14.29 6.29
C ARG A 4 21.67 -12.82 6.40
N GLY A 5 22.62 -11.89 6.33
CA GLY A 5 22.35 -10.45 6.36
C GLY A 5 21.54 -9.98 5.15
N ILE A 6 21.90 -10.46 3.95
CA ILE A 6 21.20 -10.13 2.70
C ILE A 6 19.74 -10.63 2.73
N LEU A 7 19.53 -11.88 3.16
CA LEU A 7 18.18 -12.47 3.28
C LEU A 7 17.30 -11.71 4.28
N THR A 8 17.86 -11.30 5.43
CA THR A 8 17.14 -10.49 6.42
C THR A 8 16.73 -9.14 5.85
N THR A 9 17.62 -8.45 5.12
CA THR A 9 17.30 -7.18 4.46
C THR A 9 16.18 -7.31 3.44
N ILE A 10 16.23 -8.34 2.59
CA ILE A 10 15.18 -8.58 1.58
C ILE A 10 13.83 -8.83 2.26
N ARG A 11 13.79 -9.70 3.28
CA ARG A 11 12.55 -10.01 4.01
C ARG A 11 11.97 -8.77 4.71
N ALA A 12 12.83 -7.94 5.31
CA ALA A 12 12.40 -6.68 5.91
C ALA A 12 11.82 -5.72 4.86
N ALA A 13 12.47 -5.58 3.71
CA ALA A 13 11.98 -4.74 2.61
C ALA A 13 10.65 -5.27 2.05
N GLN A 14 10.49 -6.59 1.88
CA GLN A 14 9.23 -7.22 1.47
C GLN A 14 8.11 -6.98 2.48
N PHE A 15 8.39 -7.17 3.77
CA PHE A 15 7.43 -6.93 4.84
C PHE A 15 6.94 -5.47 4.83
N LEU A 16 7.88 -4.51 4.78
CA LEU A 16 7.54 -3.10 4.70
C LEU A 16 6.77 -2.76 3.43
N ALA A 17 7.16 -3.31 2.28
CA ALA A 17 6.46 -3.11 1.01
C ALA A 17 4.99 -3.56 1.12
N ILE A 18 4.74 -4.74 1.67
CA ILE A 18 3.39 -5.29 1.84
C ILE A 18 2.57 -4.42 2.80
N VAL A 19 3.11 -4.16 4.01
CA VAL A 19 2.37 -3.44 5.06
C VAL A 19 2.04 -2.01 4.62
N ILE A 20 3.02 -1.27 4.10
CA ILE A 20 2.81 0.12 3.67
C ILE A 20 1.86 0.18 2.47
N SER A 21 1.98 -0.74 1.51
CA SER A 21 1.06 -0.80 0.37
C SER A 21 -0.37 -1.12 0.81
N ALA A 22 -0.55 -2.06 1.75
CA ALA A 22 -1.86 -2.37 2.31
C ALA A 22 -2.49 -1.15 3.01
N LEU A 23 -1.72 -0.45 3.85
CA LEU A 23 -2.18 0.77 4.52
C LEU A 23 -2.52 1.89 3.53
N ALA A 24 -1.72 2.07 2.47
CA ALA A 24 -1.97 3.06 1.43
C ALA A 24 -3.27 2.78 0.64
N LEU A 25 -3.69 1.50 0.55
CA LEU A 25 -4.91 1.10 -0.14
C LEU A 25 -6.18 1.23 0.72
N ILE A 26 -6.07 1.41 2.04
CA ILE A 26 -7.21 1.51 2.96
C ILE A 26 -8.25 2.55 2.52
N PRO A 27 -7.88 3.80 2.17
CA PRO A 27 -8.88 4.79 1.74
C PRO A 27 -9.63 4.38 0.48
N SER A 28 -8.91 3.88 -0.53
CA SER A 28 -9.52 3.42 -1.79
C SER A 28 -10.44 2.22 -1.57
N GLY A 29 -10.02 1.26 -0.73
CA GLY A 29 -10.84 0.10 -0.35
C GLY A 29 -12.12 0.51 0.37
N ALA A 30 -12.03 1.47 1.30
CA ALA A 30 -13.21 1.96 2.01
C ALA A 30 -14.17 2.72 1.09
N HIS A 31 -13.67 3.53 0.15
CA HIS A 31 -14.50 4.15 -0.87
C HIS A 31 -15.18 3.12 -1.77
N LEU A 32 -14.43 2.11 -2.25
CA LEU A 32 -14.98 1.05 -3.11
C LEU A 32 -16.08 0.26 -2.39
N ALA A 33 -15.86 -0.13 -1.15
CA ALA A 33 -16.83 -0.88 -0.36
C ALA A 33 -18.09 -0.06 -0.04
N ALA A 34 -17.95 1.25 0.17
CA ALA A 34 -19.09 2.13 0.44
C ALA A 34 -19.80 2.61 -0.83
N LEU A 35 -19.18 2.50 -2.01
CA LEU A 35 -19.69 3.06 -3.27
C LEU A 35 -21.11 2.60 -3.61
N PRO A 36 -21.48 1.30 -3.51
CA PRO A 36 -22.84 0.84 -3.82
C PRO A 36 -23.93 1.53 -2.98
N ASN A 37 -23.60 1.90 -1.74
CA ASN A 37 -24.54 2.56 -0.83
C ASN A 37 -24.67 4.06 -1.09
N LYS A 38 -23.69 4.66 -1.78
CA LYS A 38 -23.63 6.12 -1.99
C LYS A 38 -23.94 6.56 -3.41
N ILE A 39 -23.65 5.74 -4.42
CA ILE A 39 -23.59 6.19 -5.82
C ILE A 39 -24.94 6.67 -6.36
N ALA A 40 -26.05 6.18 -5.80
CA ALA A 40 -27.40 6.58 -6.18
C ALA A 40 -27.98 7.70 -5.29
N LEU A 41 -27.24 8.17 -4.28
CA LEU A 41 -27.72 9.24 -3.39
C LEU A 41 -27.79 10.59 -4.12
N PRO A 42 -28.75 11.45 -3.75
CA PRO A 42 -28.69 12.86 -4.12
C PRO A 42 -27.36 13.49 -3.70
N GLN A 43 -26.89 14.45 -4.48
CA GLN A 43 -25.57 15.08 -4.30
C GLN A 43 -25.31 15.55 -2.86
N SER A 44 -26.28 16.18 -2.20
CA SER A 44 -26.15 16.67 -0.83
C SER A 44 -25.93 15.56 0.19
N GLU A 45 -26.65 14.44 0.04
CA GLU A 45 -26.51 13.26 0.89
C GLU A 45 -25.19 12.55 0.63
N TYR A 46 -24.80 12.42 -0.65
CA TYR A 46 -23.50 11.88 -1.04
C TYR A 46 -22.36 12.61 -0.33
N PHE A 47 -22.33 13.95 -0.42
CA PHE A 47 -21.28 14.76 0.22
C PHE A 47 -21.32 14.70 1.75
N THR A 48 -22.52 14.61 2.34
CA THR A 48 -22.66 14.45 3.80
C THR A 48 -22.01 13.15 4.28
N VAL A 49 -22.28 12.02 3.62
CA VAL A 49 -21.65 10.74 3.97
C VAL A 49 -20.19 10.69 3.49
N GLN A 50 -19.77 11.52 2.54
CA GLN A 50 -18.38 11.58 2.09
C GLN A 50 -17.48 12.26 3.13
N ALA A 51 -18.00 13.26 3.86
CA ALA A 51 -17.25 14.01 4.88
C ALA A 51 -16.69 13.14 6.02
N ILE A 52 -17.25 11.94 6.26
CA ILE A 52 -16.71 11.00 7.26
C ILE A 52 -15.29 10.52 6.90
N TYR A 53 -14.86 10.70 5.64
CA TYR A 53 -13.54 10.34 5.13
C TYR A 53 -12.53 11.50 5.14
N ASP A 54 -12.90 12.71 5.56
CA ASP A 54 -12.02 13.89 5.47
C ASP A 54 -10.68 13.69 6.20
N GLY A 55 -10.70 13.01 7.35
CA GLY A 55 -9.49 12.69 8.12
C GLY A 55 -8.58 11.63 7.48
N TRP A 56 -9.03 10.92 6.46
CA TRP A 56 -8.31 9.79 5.87
C TRP A 56 -7.28 10.22 4.83
N ALA A 57 -7.30 11.48 4.40
CA ALA A 57 -6.34 12.02 3.44
C ALA A 57 -4.87 11.81 3.86
N ILE A 58 -4.59 11.78 5.17
CA ILE A 58 -3.24 11.51 5.71
C ILE A 58 -2.71 10.13 5.31
N LEU A 59 -3.58 9.12 5.18
CA LEU A 59 -3.20 7.80 4.69
C LEU A 59 -2.82 7.82 3.20
N GLY A 60 -3.33 8.79 2.44
CA GLY A 60 -2.92 9.02 1.05
C GLY A 60 -1.44 9.37 0.91
N LEU A 61 -0.82 9.99 1.93
CA LEU A 61 0.63 10.25 1.94
C LEU A 61 1.46 8.96 1.97
N LEU A 62 0.89 7.84 2.43
CA LEU A 62 1.57 6.54 2.42
C LEU A 62 1.82 6.03 1.00
N TRP A 63 1.14 6.55 -0.02
CA TRP A 63 1.36 6.13 -1.40
C TRP A 63 2.79 6.44 -1.88
N VAL A 64 3.35 7.59 -1.47
CA VAL A 64 4.74 7.96 -1.78
C VAL A 64 5.71 6.96 -1.14
N ALA A 65 5.48 6.60 0.13
CA ALA A 65 6.28 5.60 0.84
C ALA A 65 6.14 4.21 0.21
N ALA A 66 4.93 3.82 -0.20
CA ALA A 66 4.67 2.55 -0.88
C ALA A 66 5.45 2.47 -2.20
N VAL A 67 5.40 3.51 -3.03
CA VAL A 67 6.16 3.57 -4.29
C VAL A 67 7.66 3.49 -4.02
N ALA A 68 8.18 4.28 -3.07
CA ALA A 68 9.59 4.30 -2.75
C ALA A 68 10.11 2.94 -2.26
N ILE A 69 9.38 2.28 -1.36
CA ILE A 69 9.79 0.98 -0.82
C ILE A 69 9.66 -0.14 -1.85
N ASN A 70 8.62 -0.13 -2.69
CA ASN A 70 8.50 -1.10 -3.79
C ASN A 70 9.60 -0.90 -4.84
N ALA A 71 9.95 0.34 -5.17
CA ALA A 71 11.07 0.64 -6.08
C ALA A 71 12.40 0.17 -5.48
N LEU A 72 12.65 0.45 -4.20
CA LEU A 72 13.83 -0.04 -3.49
C LEU A 72 13.88 -1.57 -3.50
N LEU A 73 12.78 -2.23 -3.17
CA LEU A 73 12.68 -3.70 -3.19
C LEU A 73 13.00 -4.23 -4.59
N ALA A 74 12.42 -3.67 -5.64
CA ALA A 74 12.68 -4.04 -7.03
C ALA A 74 14.17 -3.91 -7.37
N VAL A 75 14.83 -2.84 -6.94
CA VAL A 75 16.27 -2.62 -7.12
C VAL A 75 17.09 -3.67 -6.36
N ILE A 76 16.72 -4.01 -5.12
CA ILE A 76 17.42 -5.02 -4.29
C ILE A 76 17.32 -6.41 -4.92
N VAL A 77 16.14 -6.78 -5.43
CA VAL A 77 15.89 -8.14 -5.95
C VAL A 77 16.11 -8.28 -7.45
N ARG A 78 16.52 -7.22 -8.17
CA ARG A 78 16.63 -7.22 -9.64
C ARG A 78 17.51 -8.32 -10.25
N SER A 79 18.48 -8.83 -9.49
CA SER A 79 19.38 -9.90 -9.91
C SER A 79 18.97 -11.28 -9.39
N GLN A 80 17.87 -11.38 -8.65
CA GLN A 80 17.33 -12.68 -8.23
C GLN A 80 16.78 -13.43 -9.43
N LYS A 81 17.27 -14.66 -9.62
CA LYS A 81 16.85 -15.52 -10.74
C LYS A 81 15.56 -16.29 -10.48
N TRP A 82 15.16 -16.43 -9.21
CA TRP A 82 13.98 -17.17 -8.81
C TRP A 82 13.15 -16.38 -7.80
N PRO A 83 11.82 -16.27 -7.97
CA PRO A 83 10.96 -15.46 -7.10
C PRO A 83 10.92 -15.93 -5.64
N LEU A 84 11.32 -17.19 -5.38
CA LEU A 84 11.44 -17.80 -4.04
C LEU A 84 12.86 -18.32 -3.76
N GLY A 85 13.85 -17.91 -4.56
CA GLY A 85 15.18 -18.50 -4.55
C GLY A 85 15.99 -18.09 -3.34
N PHE A 86 16.15 -19.03 -2.40
CA PHE A 86 17.33 -19.04 -1.54
C PHE A 86 18.56 -19.35 -2.41
N PRO A 87 19.71 -18.70 -2.19
CA PRO A 87 20.97 -19.18 -2.76
C PRO A 87 21.26 -20.63 -2.35
#